data_AF-A0A970UJU4-F1
#
_entry.id   AF-A0A970UJU4-F1
#
_cell.length_a   1.000
_cell.length_b   1.000
_cell.length_c   1.000
_cell.angle_alpha   90.00
_cell.angle_beta   90.00
_cell.angle_gamma   90.00
#
_symmetry.space_group_name_H-M   'P 1'
#
loop_
_entity.id
_entity.type
_entity.pdbx_description
1 polymer ?
#
loop_
_entity_poly.entity_id
_entity_poly.type
_entity_poly.pdbx_seq_one_letter_code
_entity_poly.pdbx_strand_id
1 'polypeptide(L)'
;YTKYDFDLVLSGHAHGGQIRIPGLINGLYAPNQGWFPKYAGGRYEGNGTVMIVGRGLANNGGAVPRIFNPPELVVVDIEGAEV
;
A
#
# COMPACT_ATOMS: atom_id res chain seq x y z
N TYR A 1 10.28 -1.51 -7.52
CA TYR A 1 11.30 -2.23 -6.73
C TYR A 1 11.68 -3.59 -7.30
N THR A 2 10.82 -4.21 -8.12
CA THR A 2 11.05 -5.51 -8.81
C THR A 2 12.25 -5.58 -9.79
N LYS A 3 13.05 -4.51 -9.89
CA LYS A 3 14.34 -4.49 -10.62
C LYS A 3 15.53 -4.72 -9.69
N TYR A 4 15.29 -4.74 -8.39
CA TYR A 4 16.25 -5.01 -7.34
C TYR A 4 15.95 -6.40 -6.76
N ASP A 5 16.99 -7.05 -6.27
CA ASP A 5 16.93 -8.41 -5.73
C ASP A 5 16.59 -8.36 -4.24
N PHE A 6 15.32 -8.06 -3.95
CA PHE A 6 14.77 -8.07 -2.59
C PHE A 6 13.61 -9.04 -2.51
N ASP A 7 13.62 -9.92 -1.51
CA ASP A 7 12.52 -10.85 -1.24
C ASP A 7 11.28 -10.11 -0.70
N LEU A 8 11.49 -9.07 0.12
CA LEU A 8 10.43 -8.30 0.77
C LEU A 8 10.66 -6.78 0.65
N VAL A 9 9.61 -6.05 0.28
CA VAL A 9 9.57 -4.58 0.26
C VAL A 9 8.39 -4.10 1.12
N LEU A 10 8.68 -3.29 2.13
CA LEU A 10 7.66 -2.62 2.95
C LEU A 10 7.56 -1.15 2.54
N SER A 11 6.36 -0.70 2.18
CA SER A 11 6.14 0.65 1.65
C SER A 11 4.86 1.30 2.18
N GLY A 12 4.71 2.61 1.94
CA GLY A 12 3.60 3.44 2.40
C GLY A 12 3.39 4.63 1.47
N HIS A 13 3.34 5.84 2.02
CA HIS A 13 3.21 7.13 1.30
C HIS A 13 1.84 7.40 0.65
N ALA A 14 1.22 6.43 -0.02
CA ALA A 14 -0.02 6.64 -0.76
C ALA A 14 -1.27 6.91 0.11
N HIS A 15 -1.18 6.72 1.43
CA HIS A 15 -2.30 6.88 2.39
C HIS A 15 -3.58 6.13 1.97
N GLY A 16 -3.45 4.97 1.32
CA GLY A 16 -4.59 4.20 0.84
C GLY A 16 -5.31 4.79 -0.37
N GLY A 17 -4.74 5.80 -1.03
CA GLY A 17 -5.39 6.55 -2.10
C GLY A 17 -6.44 7.57 -1.61
N GLN A 18 -6.45 7.85 -0.30
CA GLN A 18 -7.41 8.67 0.47
C GLN A 18 -8.86 8.19 0.41
N ILE A 19 -9.44 8.06 -0.78
CA ILE A 19 -10.80 7.61 -1.04
C ILE A 19 -10.76 6.25 -1.72
N ARG A 20 -11.58 5.32 -1.25
CA ARG A 20 -11.73 3.96 -1.79
C ARG A 20 -13.19 3.65 -2.08
N ILE A 21 -13.46 2.69 -2.95
CA ILE A 21 -14.79 2.09 -3.11
C ILE A 21 -14.58 0.58 -3.04
N PRO A 22 -14.99 -0.08 -1.93
CA PRO A 22 -14.80 -1.51 -1.75
C PRO A 22 -15.32 -2.30 -2.97
N GLY A 23 -14.50 -3.22 -3.47
CA GLY A 23 -14.84 -4.05 -4.64
C GLY A 23 -14.68 -3.38 -6.01
N LEU A 24 -14.44 -2.07 -6.08
CA LEU A 24 -14.33 -1.34 -7.36
C LEU A 24 -13.00 -0.59 -7.52
N ILE A 25 -12.62 0.25 -6.55
CA ILE A 25 -11.35 1.00 -6.61
C ILE A 25 -10.52 0.79 -5.33
N ASN A 26 -9.25 0.43 -5.52
CA ASN A 26 -8.29 0.28 -4.42
C ASN A 26 -7.80 1.65 -3.90
N GLY A 27 -7.95 2.72 -4.66
CA GLY A 27 -7.60 4.08 -4.25
C GLY A 27 -7.96 5.05 -5.37
N LEU A 28 -8.40 6.25 -5.01
CA LEU A 28 -8.79 7.25 -5.99
C LEU A 28 -7.57 8.05 -6.48
N TYR A 29 -6.72 8.49 -5.56
CA TYR A 29 -5.55 9.32 -5.89
C TYR A 29 -4.40 9.10 -4.91
N ALA A 30 -3.18 8.98 -5.42
CA ALA A 30 -1.98 9.01 -4.59
C ALA A 30 -0.94 9.99 -5.15
N PRO A 31 -0.17 10.68 -4.29
CA PRO A 31 0.98 11.46 -4.73
C PRO A 31 1.92 10.61 -5.59
N ASN A 32 2.45 11.21 -6.65
CA ASN A 32 3.40 10.58 -7.59
C ASN A 32 2.85 9.42 -8.44
N GLN A 33 1.62 8.94 -8.20
CA GLN A 33 0.94 7.94 -9.04
C GLN A 33 -0.27 8.51 -9.77
N GLY A 34 -0.88 9.58 -9.27
CA GLY A 34 -2.05 10.20 -9.88
C GLY A 34 -3.33 9.44 -9.57
N TRP A 35 -4.28 9.48 -10.51
CA TRP A 35 -5.58 8.83 -10.41
C TRP A 35 -5.48 7.31 -10.54
N PHE A 36 -6.32 6.59 -9.78
CA PHE A 36 -6.36 5.13 -9.75
C PHE A 36 -4.97 4.49 -9.54
N PRO A 37 -4.25 4.90 -8.47
CA PRO A 37 -2.90 4.42 -8.19
C PRO A 37 -2.81 2.89 -8.17
N LYS A 38 -1.80 2.37 -8.85
CA LYS A 38 -1.53 0.93 -8.91
C LYS A 38 -1.21 0.38 -7.51
N TYR A 39 -0.49 1.16 -6.70
CA TYR A 39 -0.03 0.75 -5.37
C TYR A 39 -0.62 1.69 -4.32
N ALA A 40 -1.75 1.30 -3.74
CA ALA A 40 -2.52 2.11 -2.78
C ALA A 40 -2.98 1.32 -1.56
N GLY A 41 -2.24 0.28 -1.20
CA GLY A 41 -2.55 -0.57 -0.06
C GLY A 41 -2.75 -2.02 -0.45
N GLY A 42 -2.12 -2.94 0.29
CA GLY A 42 -2.23 -4.38 0.11
C GLY A 42 -0.91 -5.08 -0.18
N ARG A 43 -1.03 -6.35 -0.57
CA ARG A 43 0.09 -7.26 -0.91
C ARG A 43 0.18 -7.40 -2.43
N TYR A 44 1.38 -7.20 -2.96
CA TYR A 44 1.71 -7.28 -4.38
C TYR A 44 2.89 -8.21 -4.57
N GLU A 45 2.90 -8.99 -5.64
CA GLU A 45 4.00 -9.91 -5.94
C GLU A 45 4.47 -9.74 -7.38
N GLY A 46 5.76 -9.93 -7.60
CA GLY A 46 6.33 -10.00 -8.94
C GLY A 46 7.84 -10.13 -8.91
N ASN A 47 8.39 -10.91 -9.84
CA ASN A 47 9.83 -11.18 -9.97
C ASN A 47 10.48 -11.69 -8.66
N GLY A 48 9.82 -12.58 -7.93
CA GLY A 48 10.32 -13.10 -6.65
C GLY A 48 10.21 -12.14 -5.46
N THR A 49 9.84 -10.87 -5.69
CA THR A 49 9.63 -9.89 -4.62
C THR A 49 8.17 -9.89 -4.15
N VAL A 50 7.97 -9.92 -2.83
CA VAL A 50 6.72 -9.54 -2.18
C VAL A 50 6.80 -8.08 -1.74
N MET A 51 5.82 -7.27 -2.11
CA MET A 51 5.69 -5.88 -1.68
C MET A 51 4.41 -5.68 -0.87
N ILE A 52 4.57 -5.20 0.36
CA ILE A 52 3.47 -4.84 1.24
C ILE A 52 3.38 -3.32 1.29
N VAL A 53 2.23 -2.76 0.92
CA VAL A 53 1.97 -1.33 0.96
C VAL A 53 0.94 -1.07 2.06
N GLY A 54 1.33 -0.34 3.11
CA GLY A 54 0.43 0.07 4.18
C GLY A 54 -0.35 1.35 3.83
N ARG A 55 -1.58 1.44 4.33
CA ARG A 55 -2.44 2.64 4.17
C ARG A 55 -2.19 3.70 5.23
N GLY A 56 -1.40 3.38 6.25
CA GLY A 56 -0.95 4.29 7.31
C GLY A 56 -2.01 4.61 8.36
N LEU A 57 -1.54 5.06 9.53
CA LEU A 57 -2.37 5.34 10.70
C LEU A 57 -2.94 6.76 10.76
N ALA A 58 -2.38 7.68 9.95
CA ALA A 58 -2.75 9.08 10.00
C ALA A 58 -4.18 9.30 9.48
N ASN A 59 -5.11 9.68 10.36
CA ASN A 59 -6.49 9.97 9.98
C ASN A 59 -6.68 11.42 9.47
N ASN A 60 -5.79 12.35 9.86
CA ASN A 60 -5.95 13.81 9.65
C ASN A 60 -4.68 14.53 9.14
N GLY A 61 -3.79 13.82 8.41
CA GLY A 61 -2.49 14.38 7.99
C GLY A 61 -2.52 15.37 6.80
N GLY A 62 -3.69 15.77 6.30
CA GLY A 62 -3.82 16.70 5.17
C GLY A 62 -5.27 17.13 4.93
N ALA A 63 -5.47 18.07 3.99
CA ALA A 63 -6.79 18.66 3.67
C ALA A 63 -7.81 17.69 3.05
N VAL A 64 -7.40 16.46 2.70
CA VAL A 64 -8.24 15.48 2.00
C VAL A 64 -8.76 14.45 2.99
N PRO A 65 -10.08 14.26 3.13
CA PRO A 65 -10.66 13.28 4.03
C PRO A 65 -10.43 11.85 3.54
N ARG A 66 -10.31 10.92 4.47
CA ARG A 66 -10.36 9.47 4.19
C ARG A 66 -11.82 9.02 4.04
N ILE A 67 -12.18 8.41 2.91
CA ILE A 67 -13.53 7.88 2.65
C ILE A 67 -13.42 6.40 2.28
N PHE A 68 -14.12 5.53 3.03
CA PHE A 68 -14.01 4.06 2.96
C PHE A 68 -12.56 3.54 3.05
N ASN A 69 -11.69 4.31 3.69
CA ASN A 69 -10.25 4.04 3.81
C ASN A 69 -9.79 4.26 5.26
N PRO A 70 -10.23 3.43 6.22
CA PRO A 70 -9.85 3.60 7.62
C PRO A 70 -8.31 3.52 7.79
N PRO A 71 -7.76 4.17 8.83
CA PRO A 71 -6.38 3.94 9.24
C PRO A 71 -6.05 2.45 9.35
N GLU A 72 -4.83 2.08 8.97
CA GLU A 72 -4.39 0.69 8.91
C GLU A 72 -3.06 0.51 9.65
N LEU A 73 -3.03 -0.50 10.52
CA LEU A 73 -1.80 -1.10 11.04
C LEU A 73 -1.56 -2.40 10.28
N VAL A 74 -0.38 -2.54 9.68
CA VAL A 74 0.01 -3.77 8.99
C VAL A 74 0.93 -4.56 9.90
N VAL A 75 0.59 -5.83 10.12
CA VAL A 75 1.42 -6.81 10.81
C VAL A 75 1.92 -7.80 9.78
N VAL A 76 3.23 -8.07 9.77
CA VAL A 76 3.87 -8.98 8.83
C VAL A 76 4.68 -10.00 9.63
N ASP A 77 4.29 -11.25 9.51
CA ASP A 77 5.09 -12.38 9.98
C ASP A 77 6.08 -12.77 8.88
N ILE A 78 7.35 -12.93 9.26
CA ILE A 78 8.44 -13.24 8.33
C ILE A 78 9.09 -14.53 8.78
N GLU A 79 9.18 -15.48 7.87
CA GLU A 79 9.91 -16.74 8.06
C GLU A 79 11.20 -16.70 7.23
N GLY A 80 12.27 -17.25 7.79
CA GLY A 80 13.54 -17.39 7.06
C GLY A 80 13.42 -18.48 6.00
N ALA A 81 14.19 -18.35 4.91
CA ALA A 81 14.33 -19.44 3.97
C ALA A 81 15.03 -20.62 4.66
N GLU A 82 14.45 -21.82 4.56
CA GLU A 82 15.13 -23.07 4.87
C GLU A 82 16.34 -23.20 3.92
N VAL A 83 17.53 -23.40 4.50
CA VAL A 83 18.82 -23.48 3.78
C VAL A 83 19.14 -24.91 3.37
#